data_AF-A0A2P5NF37-F1
#
_entry.id   AF-A0A2P5NF37-F1
#
_cell.length_a   1.000
_cell.length_b   1.000
_cell.length_c   1.000
_cell.angle_alpha   90.00
_cell.angle_beta   90.00
_cell.angle_gamma   90.00
#
_symmetry.space_group_name_H-M   'P 1'
#
loop_
_entity.id
_entity.type
_entity.pdbx_description
1 polymer ?
#
loop_
_entity_poly.entity_id
_entity_poly.type
_entity_poly.pdbx_seq_one_letter_code
_entity_poly.pdbx_strand_id
1 'polypeptide(L)' 'MIELPANVESRLIHAAQDEGQSLAQFVDLLLENYLEDKADAKAAESAYREYIASGEAAIPLDKLIAEHGV' A
#
# COMPACT_ATOMS: atom_id res chain seq x y z
N MET A 1 -22.24 11.39 4.75
CA MET A 1 -21.71 12.45 3.86
C MET A 1 -20.44 12.97 4.51
N ILE A 2 -19.30 12.84 3.83
CA ILE A 2 -18.03 13.37 4.34
C ILE A 2 -17.91 14.77 3.79
N GLU A 3 -17.83 15.77 4.67
CA GLU A 3 -17.54 17.14 4.23
C GLU A 3 -16.05 17.25 3.95
N LEU A 4 -15.72 17.54 2.69
CA LEU A 4 -14.35 17.78 2.26
C LEU A 4 -14.13 19.29 2.11
N PRO A 5 -12.92 19.78 2.40
CA PRO A 5 -12.53 21.12 1.98
C PRO A 5 -12.76 21.28 0.46
N ALA A 6 -13.32 22.42 0.04
CA ALA A 6 -13.73 22.64 -1.35
C ALA A 6 -12.59 22.46 -2.37
N ASN A 7 -11.35 22.76 -1.97
CA ASN A 7 -10.15 22.55 -2.79
C ASN A 7 -9.81 21.06 -2.97
N VAL A 8 -10.12 20.21 -2.00
CA VAL A 8 -9.90 18.76 -2.07
C VAL A 8 -10.97 18.13 -2.93
N GLU A 9 -12.24 18.48 -2.71
CA GLU A 9 -13.36 18.00 -3.52
C GLU A 9 -13.16 18.33 -5.01
N SER A 10 -12.79 19.57 -5.33
CA SER A 10 -12.51 19.99 -6.71
C SER A 10 -11.39 19.17 -7.34
N ARG A 11 -10.33 18.83 -6.58
CA ARG A 11 -9.21 18.01 -7.09
C ARG A 11 -9.62 16.57 -7.36
N LEU A 12 -10.44 15.99 -6.49
CA LEU A 12 -10.95 14.62 -6.65
C LEU A 12 -11.89 14.52 -7.86
N ILE A 13 -12.74 15.54 -8.07
CA ILE A 13 -13.62 15.58 -9.25
C ILE A 13 -12.80 15.61 -10.55
N HIS A 14 -11.78 16.47 -10.64
CA HIS A 14 -10.93 16.53 -11.84
C HIS A 14 -10.15 15.22 -12.05
N ALA A 15 -9.56 14.66 -10.99
CA ALA A 15 -8.83 13.39 -11.10
C ALA A 15 -9.74 12.24 -11.56
N ALA A 16 -10.96 12.16 -11.03
CA ALA A 16 -11.94 11.17 -11.47
C ALA A 16 -12.30 11.34 -12.96
N GLN A 17 -12.45 12.58 -13.43
CA GLN A 17 -12.72 12.88 -14.83
C GLN A 17 -11.55 12.50 -15.75
N ASP A 18 -10.31 12.77 -15.34
CA ASP A 18 -9.10 12.41 -16.08
C ASP A 18 -8.97 10.89 -16.25
N GLU A 19 -9.45 10.13 -15.27
CA GLU A 19 -9.49 8.66 -15.31
C GLU A 19 -10.78 8.09 -15.95
N GLY A 20 -11.70 8.94 -16.40
CA GLY A 20 -12.96 8.51 -17.02
C GLY A 20 -13.92 7.82 -16.05
N GLN A 21 -13.81 8.09 -14.76
CA GLN A 21 -14.60 7.48 -13.69
C GLN A 21 -15.60 8.48 -13.08
N SER A 22 -16.65 7.96 -12.44
CA SER A 22 -17.47 8.79 -11.55
C SER A 22 -16.70 9.09 -10.26
N LEU A 23 -16.99 10.24 -9.62
CA LEU A 23 -16.37 10.60 -8.34
C LEU A 23 -16.53 9.50 -7.27
N ALA A 24 -17.69 8.85 -7.22
CA ALA A 24 -17.95 7.78 -6.25
C ALA A 24 -17.03 6.57 -6.48
N GLN A 25 -16.95 6.07 -7.72
CA GLN A 25 -16.07 4.96 -8.08
C GLN A 25 -14.60 5.28 -7.81
N PHE A 26 -14.18 6.51 -8.15
CA PHE A 26 -12.81 6.95 -7.93
C PHE A 26 -12.47 7.01 -6.43
N VAL A 27 -13.36 7.55 -5.61
CA VAL A 27 -13.16 7.61 -4.15
C VAL A 27 -13.16 6.21 -3.53
N ASP A 28 -14.04 5.31 -3.96
CA ASP A 28 -14.07 3.93 -3.47
C ASP A 28 -12.75 3.21 -3.79
N LEU A 29 -12.24 3.33 -5.02
CA LEU A 29 -10.93 2.79 -5.41
C LEU A 29 -9.78 3.38 -4.58
N LEU A 30 -9.78 4.69 -4.33
CA LEU A 30 -8.76 5.33 -3.50
C LEU A 30 -8.79 4.82 -2.06
N LEU A 31 -9.97 4.55 -1.51
CA LEU A 31 -10.11 3.98 -0.18
C LEU A 31 -9.61 2.53 -0.13
N GLU A 32 -9.90 1.73 -1.14
CA GLU A 32 -9.38 0.36 -1.27
C GLU A 32 -7.86 0.36 -1.32
N ASN A 33 -7.27 1.16 -2.21
CA ASN A 33 -5.81 1.29 -2.34
C ASN A 33 -5.16 1.76 -1.03
N TYR A 34 -5.77 2.75 -0.36
CA TYR A 34 -5.25 3.22 0.93
C TYR A 34 -5.27 2.13 2.01
N LEU A 35 -6.30 1.29 2.04
CA LEU A 35 -6.39 0.19 3.01
C LEU A 35 -5.38 -0.91 2.72
N GLU A 36 -5.15 -1.23 1.44
CA GLU A 36 -4.10 -2.15 0.99
C GLU A 36 -2.71 -1.62 1.36
N ASP A 37 -2.36 -0.40 0.95
CA ASP A 37 -1.09 0.25 1.27
C ASP A 37 -0.82 0.28 2.78
N LYS A 38 -1.86 0.51 3.58
CA LYS A 38 -1.77 0.50 5.04
C LYS A 38 -1.50 -0.90 5.59
N ALA A 39 -2.07 -1.94 5.00
CA ALA A 39 -1.81 -3.32 5.39
C ALA A 39 -0.36 -3.70 5.03
N ASP A 40 0.09 -3.34 3.84
CA ASP A 40 1.45 -3.59 3.35
C ASP A 40 2.51 -2.86 4.19
N ALA A 41 2.26 -1.60 4.53
CA ALA A 41 3.15 -0.83 5.40
C ALA A 41 3.31 -1.50 6.78
N LYS A 42 2.24 -2.07 7.35
CA LYS A 42 2.31 -2.82 8.61
C LYS A 42 3.07 -4.13 8.46
N ALA A 43 2.84 -4.86 7.38
CA ALA A 43 3.55 -6.11 7.11
C ALA A 43 5.06 -5.86 6.96
N ALA A 44 5.43 -4.83 6.19
CA ALA A 44 6.82 -4.40 6.02
C ALA A 44 7.44 -3.94 7.34
N GLU A 45 6.71 -3.16 8.15
CA GLU A 45 7.19 -2.74 9.48
C GLU A 45 7.44 -3.95 10.39
N SER A 46 6.53 -4.94 10.40
CA SER A 46 6.70 -6.16 11.20
C SER A 46 7.92 -6.96 10.75
N ALA A 47 8.04 -7.20 9.44
CA ALA A 47 9.18 -7.92 8.86
C ALA A 47 10.51 -7.24 9.19
N TYR A 48 10.55 -5.90 9.13
CA TYR A 48 11.74 -5.15 9.50
C TYR A 48 12.08 -5.26 11.00
N ARG A 49 11.06 -5.18 11.88
CA ARG A 49 11.26 -5.38 13.33
C ARG A 49 11.79 -6.77 13.64
N GLU A 50 11.28 -7.81 12.99
CA GLU A 50 11.77 -9.19 13.12
C GLU A 50 13.22 -9.33 12.64
N TYR A 51 13.56 -8.72 11.51
CA TYR A 51 14.94 -8.68 11.00
C TYR A 51 15.90 -8.07 12.04
N ILE A 52 15.57 -6.91 12.60
CA ILE A 52 16.38 -6.29 13.66
C ILE A 52 16.45 -7.17 14.91
N ALA A 53 15.33 -7.75 15.35
CA ALA A 53 15.28 -8.63 16.52
C ALA A 53 16.09 -9.91 16.35
N SER A 54 16.24 -10.41 15.12
CA SER A 54 17.09 -11.56 14.79
C SER A 54 18.60 -11.24 14.83
N GLY A 55 18.97 -9.99 15.09
CA GLY A 55 20.35 -9.52 15.00
C GLY A 55 20.78 -9.30 13.54
N GLU A 56 19.85 -8.84 12.70
CA GLU A 56 20.09 -8.60 11.27
C GLU A 56 20.48 -9.87 10.50
N ALA A 57 19.99 -11.02 10.96
CA ALA A 57 20.29 -12.30 10.35
C ALA A 57 19.72 -12.36 8.92
N ALA A 58 20.60 -12.62 7.97
CA ALA A 58 20.24 -12.81 6.56
C ALA A 58 20.73 -14.18 6.08
N ILE A 59 19.97 -14.78 5.17
CA ILE A 59 20.32 -16.07 4.56
C ILE A 59 21.00 -15.77 3.21
N PRO A 60 22.22 -16.28 2.96
CA PRO A 60 22.85 -16.16 1.65
C PRO A 60 21.98 -16.76 0.54
N LEU A 61 21.97 -16.14 -0.64
CA LEU A 61 21.14 -16.56 -1.77
C LEU A 61 21.34 -18.04 -2.15
N ASP A 62 22.58 -18.51 -2.19
CA ASP A 62 22.90 -19.92 -2.52
C ASP A 62 22.27 -20.91 -1.53
N LYS A 63 22.23 -20.55 -0.24
CA LYS A 63 21.60 -21.35 0.80
C LYS A 63 20.08 -21.34 0.65
N LEU A 64 19.49 -20.18 0.36
CA LEU A 64 18.05 -20.05 0.11
C LEU A 64 17.60 -20.95 -1.06
N ILE A 65 18.33 -20.93 -2.18
CA ILE A 65 18.04 -21.75 -3.37
C ILE A 65 18.17 -23.25 -3.03
N ALA A 66 19.19 -23.63 -2.27
CA ALA A 66 19.39 -25.03 -1.87
C ALA A 66 18.27 -25.56 -0.95
N GLU A 67 17.70 -24.72 -0.08
CA GLU A 67 16.67 -25.10 0.89
C GLU A 67 15.25 -25.10 0.30
N HIS A 68 14.95 -24.21 -0.65
CA HIS A 68 13.58 -23.99 -1.13
C HIS A 68 13.35 -24.32 -2.61
N GLY A 69 14.40 -24.57 -3.39
CA GLY A 69 14.28 -24.77 -4.83
C GLY A 69 13.76 -23.53 -5.56
N VAL A 70 13.54 -23.67 -6.87
CA VAL A 70 12.89 -22.66 -7.72
C VAL A 70 11.55 -23.23 -8.19
#